data_AF-A0AAN5BX05-F1
#
_entry.id   AF-A0AAN5BX05-F1
#
_cell.length_a   1.000
_cell.length_b   1.000
_cell.length_c   1.000
_cell.angle_alpha   90.00
_cell.angle_beta   90.00
_cell.angle_gamma   90.00
#
_symmetry.space_group_name_H-M   'P 1'
#
loop_
_entity.id
_entity.type
_entity.pdbx_description
1 polymer ?
#
loop_
_entity_poly.entity_id
_entity_poly.type
_entity_poly.pdbx_seq_one_letter_code
_entity_poly.pdbx_strand_id
1 'polypeptide(L)'
;MSRIINTEELIRNAPFELSKADKVVLTTTEEDFVPHTWEDIQEIIGQKTLSSVIQATFGSVTNFLVKTRLHWGKEANHADIRIPYRHYSVPFADQSDYRILRNDWPYAMPSGMVHLIVWLKTPIPVDAEGDPTTESRRLVADFIDRTFWMHMS
;
A
#
# COMPACT_ATOMS: atom_id res chain seq x y z
N MET A 1 15.96 -6.83 15.28
CA MET A 1 16.32 -5.40 15.30
C MET A 1 15.53 -4.68 14.22
N SER A 2 14.42 -4.05 14.58
CA SER A 2 13.59 -3.27 13.66
C SER A 2 14.39 -2.06 13.19
N ARG A 3 14.77 -2.00 11.91
CA ARG A 3 15.27 -0.76 11.30
C ARG A 3 14.12 0.24 11.29
N ILE A 4 14.21 1.23 12.18
CA ILE A 4 13.44 2.48 12.11
C ILE A 4 13.93 3.17 10.85
N ILE A 5 13.09 3.21 9.81
CA ILE A 5 13.45 3.89 8.57
C ILE A 5 13.05 5.35 8.77
N ASN A 6 14.03 6.18 9.07
CA ASN A 6 13.90 7.65 9.00
C ASN A 6 13.54 8.04 7.56
N THR A 7 12.76 9.11 7.34
CA THR A 7 12.44 9.70 6.03
C THR A 7 13.64 9.74 5.06
N GLU A 8 14.84 10.01 5.57
CA GLU A 8 16.07 9.97 4.77
C GLU A 8 16.40 8.59 4.17
N GLU A 9 16.11 7.51 4.89
CA GLU A 9 16.29 6.13 4.43
C GLU A 9 15.19 5.71 3.44
N LEU A 10 13.96 6.26 3.57
CA LEU A 10 12.90 6.11 2.56
C LEU A 10 13.29 6.77 1.23
N ILE A 11 13.77 8.02 1.29
CA ILE A 11 14.20 8.75 0.08
C ILE A 11 15.36 8.04 -0.60
N ARG A 12 16.32 7.51 0.17
CA ARG A 12 17.51 6.83 -0.35
C ARG A 12 17.21 5.51 -1.04
N ASN A 13 16.22 4.76 -0.53
CA ASN A 13 15.86 3.43 -1.05
C ASN A 13 14.55 3.45 -1.85
N ALA A 14 14.15 4.63 -2.35
CA ALA A 14 12.94 4.75 -3.14
C ALA A 14 13.01 3.84 -4.39
N PRO A 15 11.93 3.10 -4.72
CA PRO A 15 11.92 2.15 -5.83
C PRO A 15 11.95 2.84 -7.22
N PHE A 16 11.90 4.17 -7.24
CA PHE A 16 12.00 5.03 -8.41
C PHE A 16 12.51 6.42 -7.99
N GLU A 17 12.88 7.24 -8.97
CA GLU A 17 13.33 8.60 -8.72
C GLU A 17 12.18 9.47 -8.18
N LEU A 18 12.36 9.97 -6.96
CA LEU A 18 11.43 10.91 -6.34
C LEU A 18 11.63 12.32 -6.89
N SER A 19 10.54 12.98 -7.25
CA SER A 19 10.53 14.38 -7.63
C SER A 19 10.85 15.28 -6.43
N LYS A 20 11.07 16.58 -6.69
CA LYS A 20 11.26 17.56 -5.61
C LYS A 20 10.03 17.64 -4.72
N ALA A 21 8.83 17.58 -5.30
CA ALA A 21 7.57 17.63 -4.57
C ALA A 21 7.42 16.40 -3.65
N ASP A 22 7.73 15.20 -4.14
CA ASP A 22 7.66 13.97 -3.33
C ASP A 22 8.56 14.05 -2.10
N LYS A 23 9.79 14.58 -2.27
CA LYS A 23 10.74 14.75 -1.17
C LYS A 23 10.24 15.77 -0.15
N VAL A 24 9.66 16.88 -0.59
CA VAL A 24 9.07 17.89 0.29
C VAL A 24 7.96 17.27 1.13
N VAL A 25 7.00 16.60 0.49
CA VAL A 25 5.88 15.91 1.17
C VAL A 25 6.38 14.92 2.22
N LEU A 26 7.39 14.11 1.89
CA LEU A 26 7.96 13.14 2.82
C LEU A 26 8.65 13.78 4.03
N THR A 27 9.16 15.00 3.90
CA THR A 27 9.87 15.74 4.96
C THR A 27 9.00 16.74 5.72
N THR A 28 7.77 17.00 5.27
CA THR A 28 6.84 17.92 5.94
C THR A 28 6.42 17.35 7.29
N THR A 29 6.56 18.15 8.35
CA THR A 29 6.07 17.77 9.68
C THR A 29 4.57 18.02 9.79
N GLU A 30 3.93 17.50 10.84
CA GLU A 30 2.50 17.69 11.06
C GLU A 30 2.14 19.17 11.29
N GLU A 31 3.00 19.93 11.95
CA GLU A 31 2.81 21.37 12.20
C GLU A 31 2.88 22.20 10.91
N ASP A 32 3.68 21.75 9.95
CA ASP A 32 3.88 22.40 8.66
C ASP A 32 2.92 21.84 7.57
N PHE A 33 2.04 20.89 7.92
CA PHE A 33 1.13 20.26 6.97
C PHE A 33 -0.02 21.22 6.60
N VAL A 34 -0.03 21.64 5.34
CA VAL A 34 -1.13 22.39 4.73
C VAL A 34 -1.90 21.45 3.81
N PRO A 35 -3.21 21.18 4.07
CA PRO A 35 -4.02 20.38 3.17
C PRO A 35 -4.11 21.02 1.78
N HIS A 36 -3.97 20.22 0.74
CA HIS A 36 -4.22 20.67 -0.62
C HIS A 36 -5.67 21.13 -0.78
N THR A 37 -5.87 22.27 -1.44
CA THR A 37 -7.19 22.70 -1.91
C THR A 37 -7.65 21.85 -3.08
N TRP A 38 -8.92 21.95 -3.46
CA TRP A 38 -9.44 21.23 -4.61
C TRP A 38 -8.76 21.67 -5.91
N GLU A 39 -8.47 22.96 -6.02
CA GLU A 39 -7.74 23.57 -7.12
C GLU A 39 -6.30 23.03 -7.21
N ASP A 40 -5.61 22.89 -6.07
CA ASP A 40 -4.28 22.25 -6.01
C ASP A 40 -4.34 20.80 -6.51
N ILE A 41 -5.37 20.05 -6.11
CA ILE A 41 -5.58 18.66 -6.55
C ILE A 41 -5.81 18.60 -8.07
N GLN A 42 -6.59 19.52 -8.63
CA GLN A 42 -6.80 19.61 -10.08
C GLN A 42 -5.50 19.89 -10.84
N GLU A 43 -4.65 20.77 -10.32
CA GLU A 43 -3.34 21.05 -10.90
C GLU A 43 -2.40 19.84 -10.82
N ILE A 44 -2.34 19.18 -9.66
CA ILE A 44 -1.53 17.97 -9.43
C ILE A 44 -1.95 16.84 -10.39
N ILE A 45 -3.25 16.61 -10.58
CA ILE A 45 -3.77 15.62 -11.53
C ILE A 45 -3.38 15.99 -12.97
N GLY A 46 -3.32 17.28 -13.30
CA GLY A 46 -2.85 17.77 -14.59
C GLY A 46 -1.35 17.58 -14.82
N GLN A 47 -0.54 17.57 -13.76
CA GLN A 47 0.90 17.37 -13.81
C GLN A 47 1.26 15.87 -13.93
N LYS A 48 1.55 15.41 -15.15
CA LYS A 48 2.04 14.05 -15.46
C LYS A 48 3.42 13.76 -14.88
N THR A 49 3.54 13.51 -13.58
CA THR A 49 4.83 13.31 -12.91
C THR A 49 5.19 11.84 -12.72
N LEU A 50 4.52 11.13 -11.80
CA LEU A 50 4.88 9.75 -11.43
C LEU A 50 3.99 8.68 -12.08
N SER A 51 2.69 8.96 -12.14
CA SER A 51 1.71 8.03 -12.74
C SER A 51 2.02 7.77 -14.21
N SER A 52 2.50 8.79 -14.94
CA SER A 52 2.87 8.70 -16.36
C SER A 52 4.07 7.78 -16.60
N VAL A 53 5.10 7.82 -15.76
CA VAL A 53 6.28 6.93 -15.86
C VAL A 53 5.89 5.50 -15.55
N ILE A 54 5.14 5.27 -14.46
CA ILE A 54 4.64 3.94 -14.10
C ILE A 54 3.75 3.38 -15.21
N GLN A 55 2.87 4.21 -15.77
CA GLN A 55 2.01 3.83 -16.88
C GLN A 55 2.82 3.53 -18.15
N ALA A 56 3.87 4.28 -18.46
CA ALA A 56 4.72 4.02 -19.61
C ALA A 56 5.54 2.72 -19.48
N THR A 57 6.09 2.43 -18.29
CA THR A 57 6.96 1.26 -18.07
C THR A 57 6.18 -0.02 -17.76
N PHE A 58 5.10 0.08 -16.98
CA PHE A 58 4.35 -1.08 -16.47
C PHE A 58 2.94 -1.18 -17.06
N GLY A 59 2.49 -0.20 -17.84
CA GLY A 59 1.12 -0.10 -18.36
C GLY A 59 0.12 0.40 -17.33
N SER A 60 0.35 0.15 -16.03
CA SER A 60 -0.51 0.57 -14.93
C SER A 60 0.18 0.51 -13.58
N VAL A 61 -0.35 1.26 -12.60
CA VAL A 61 0.08 1.17 -11.20
C VAL A 61 -0.16 -0.24 -10.64
N THR A 62 -1.27 -0.87 -11.00
CA THR A 62 -1.56 -2.24 -10.55
C THR A 62 -0.55 -3.25 -11.09
N ASN A 63 -0.15 -3.13 -12.36
CA ASN A 63 0.88 -3.96 -12.96
C ASN A 63 2.24 -3.77 -12.28
N PHE A 64 2.59 -2.52 -11.95
CA PHE A 64 3.77 -2.23 -11.16
C PHE A 64 3.72 -2.97 -9.83
N LEU A 65 2.67 -2.77 -9.03
CA LEU A 65 2.53 -3.42 -7.72
C LEU A 65 2.60 -4.95 -7.81
N VAL A 66 1.86 -5.57 -8.73
CA VAL A 66 1.82 -7.03 -8.90
C VAL A 66 3.21 -7.59 -9.29
N LYS A 67 3.92 -6.93 -10.19
CA LYS A 67 5.22 -7.39 -10.69
C LYS A 67 6.37 -7.11 -9.72
N THR A 68 6.44 -5.89 -9.20
CA THR A 68 7.61 -5.39 -8.48
C THR A 68 7.49 -5.53 -6.97
N ARG A 69 6.28 -5.47 -6.40
CA ARG A 69 6.08 -5.46 -4.93
C ARG A 69 5.49 -6.75 -4.39
N LEU A 70 4.45 -7.26 -5.04
CA LEU A 70 3.71 -8.44 -4.58
C LEU A 70 4.31 -9.75 -5.11
N HIS A 71 4.96 -9.69 -6.27
CA HIS A 71 5.53 -10.82 -7.01
C HIS A 71 4.50 -11.94 -7.25
N TRP A 72 3.28 -11.57 -7.64
CA TRP A 72 2.15 -12.51 -7.80
C TRP A 72 1.93 -13.04 -9.22
N GLY A 73 2.77 -12.70 -10.19
CA GLY A 73 2.69 -13.28 -11.54
C GLY A 73 3.04 -12.29 -12.65
N LYS A 74 2.85 -12.72 -13.91
CA LYS A 74 3.37 -12.01 -15.08
C LYS A 74 2.42 -11.00 -15.73
N GLU A 75 1.11 -11.00 -15.49
CA GLU A 75 0.18 -10.10 -16.22
C GLU A 75 -1.04 -9.67 -15.38
N ALA A 76 -1.19 -8.36 -15.18
CA ALA A 76 -2.44 -7.68 -14.81
C ALA A 76 -2.83 -6.76 -15.97
N ASN A 77 -3.07 -7.34 -17.16
CA ASN A 77 -3.51 -6.57 -18.31
C ASN A 77 -4.95 -6.05 -18.09
N HIS A 78 -5.16 -4.82 -18.55
CA HIS A 78 -6.14 -3.82 -18.11
C HIS A 78 -7.65 -4.14 -18.27
N ALA A 79 -8.04 -5.42 -18.41
CA ALA A 79 -9.45 -5.80 -18.56
C ALA A 79 -9.92 -6.85 -17.54
N ASP A 80 -9.04 -7.69 -17.01
CA ASP A 80 -9.39 -8.71 -16.02
C ASP A 80 -8.15 -9.09 -15.21
N ILE A 81 -7.94 -8.44 -14.06
CA ILE A 81 -6.88 -8.83 -13.12
C ILE A 81 -7.34 -10.12 -12.43
N ARG A 82 -7.14 -11.26 -13.10
CA ARG A 82 -7.35 -12.58 -12.50
C ARG A 82 -6.02 -13.09 -11.96
N ILE A 83 -5.69 -12.68 -10.75
CA ILE A 83 -4.56 -13.26 -10.02
C ILE A 83 -5.05 -14.60 -9.45
N PRO A 84 -4.52 -15.75 -9.91
CA PRO A 84 -4.91 -17.03 -9.35
C PRO A 84 -4.49 -17.11 -7.88
N TYR A 85 -5.42 -17.50 -7.02
CA TYR A 85 -5.20 -17.79 -5.61
C TYR A 85 -5.56 -19.24 -5.31
N ARG A 86 -4.85 -19.86 -4.35
CA ARG A 86 -4.92 -21.32 -4.13
C ARG A 86 -6.09 -21.72 -3.25
N HIS A 87 -6.51 -20.85 -2.33
CA HIS A 87 -7.56 -21.17 -1.36
C HIS A 87 -8.80 -20.31 -1.61
N TYR A 88 -9.83 -20.94 -2.18
CA TYR A 88 -11.05 -20.25 -2.63
C TYR A 88 -11.96 -19.75 -1.49
N SER A 89 -11.73 -20.11 -0.23
CA SER A 89 -12.76 -19.99 0.81
C SER A 89 -12.40 -19.19 2.07
N VAL A 90 -11.13 -18.94 2.38
CA VAL A 90 -10.76 -18.30 3.66
C VAL A 90 -9.64 -17.27 3.47
N PRO A 91 -9.95 -15.96 3.59
CA PRO A 91 -8.94 -14.91 3.64
C PRO A 91 -7.86 -15.18 4.68
N PHE A 92 -6.62 -14.84 4.37
CA PHE A 92 -5.45 -14.98 5.25
C PHE A 92 -5.04 -16.41 5.64
N ALA A 93 -5.59 -17.45 5.01
CA ALA A 93 -5.27 -18.84 5.34
C ALA A 93 -3.89 -19.29 4.83
N ASP A 94 -3.43 -18.77 3.69
CA ASP A 94 -2.18 -19.17 3.03
C ASP A 94 -1.29 -17.95 2.75
N GLN A 95 -0.04 -18.00 3.20
CA GLN A 95 0.95 -16.92 3.01
C GLN A 95 1.24 -16.62 1.53
N SER A 96 0.99 -17.57 0.61
CA SER A 96 1.12 -17.33 -0.82
C SER A 96 0.02 -16.42 -1.39
N ASP A 97 -1.08 -16.24 -0.67
CA ASP A 97 -2.26 -15.46 -1.08
C ASP A 97 -2.39 -14.10 -0.37
N TYR A 98 -1.43 -13.75 0.51
CA TYR A 98 -1.30 -12.40 1.05
C TYR A 98 0.16 -11.91 1.13
N ARG A 99 0.34 -10.59 1.22
CA ARG A 99 1.64 -9.95 1.44
C ARG A 99 1.49 -8.85 2.49
N ILE A 100 2.44 -8.76 3.40
CA ILE A 100 2.54 -7.66 4.36
C ILE A 100 3.72 -6.82 3.93
N LEU A 101 3.48 -5.57 3.59
CA LEU A 101 4.49 -4.63 3.14
C LEU A 101 4.48 -3.40 4.03
N ARG A 102 5.63 -2.76 4.23
CA ARG A 102 5.63 -1.38 4.71
C ARG A 102 5.08 -0.48 3.61
N ASN A 103 4.23 0.46 3.97
CA ASN A 103 3.82 1.51 3.05
C ASN A 103 5.06 2.37 2.75
N ASP A 104 5.43 2.53 1.48
CA ASP A 104 6.58 3.38 1.14
C ASP A 104 6.23 4.88 1.17
N TRP A 105 4.93 5.19 1.24
CA TRP A 105 4.40 6.54 1.43
C TRP A 105 3.48 6.52 2.65
N PRO A 106 4.03 6.31 3.85
CA PRO A 106 3.23 6.31 5.07
C PRO A 106 2.60 7.68 5.28
N TYR A 107 1.42 7.70 5.89
CA TYR A 107 0.84 8.94 6.38
C TYR A 107 1.73 9.58 7.45
N ALA A 108 1.54 10.89 7.67
CA ALA A 108 2.07 11.54 8.85
C ALA A 108 1.57 10.77 10.08
N MET A 109 2.49 10.14 10.81
CA MET A 109 2.19 9.35 11.99
C MET A 109 3.22 9.64 13.09
N PRO A 110 2.82 9.52 14.37
CA PRO A 110 3.73 9.71 15.49
C PRO A 110 4.98 8.83 15.42
N SER A 111 6.07 9.35 15.99
CA SER A 111 7.33 8.61 16.11
C SER A 111 7.12 7.25 16.77
N GLY A 112 7.67 6.19 16.16
CA GLY A 112 7.56 4.81 16.63
C GLY A 112 6.40 4.01 16.01
N MET A 113 5.50 4.64 15.25
CA MET A 113 4.46 3.93 14.50
C MET A 113 4.97 3.50 13.10
N VAL A 114 4.53 2.34 12.63
CA VAL A 114 4.86 1.81 11.30
C VAL A 114 3.59 1.57 10.52
N HIS A 115 3.49 2.16 9.33
CA HIS A 115 2.35 1.94 8.43
C HIS A 115 2.60 0.67 7.61
N LEU A 116 1.81 -0.38 7.88
CA LEU A 116 1.82 -1.61 7.10
C LEU A 116 0.60 -1.67 6.18
N ILE A 117 0.77 -2.22 4.99
CA ILE A 117 -0.31 -2.57 4.08
C ILE A 117 -0.33 -4.10 3.96
N VAL A 118 -1.50 -4.68 4.20
CA VAL A 118 -1.75 -6.10 4.01
C VAL A 118 -2.55 -6.28 2.71
N TRP A 119 -1.89 -6.83 1.70
CA TRP A 119 -2.49 -7.15 0.40
C TRP A 119 -3.01 -8.57 0.42
N LEU A 120 -4.25 -8.78 -0.05
CA LEU A 120 -4.84 -10.10 -0.23
C LEU A 120 -5.21 -10.33 -1.70
N LYS A 121 -5.08 -11.58 -2.17
CA LYS A 121 -5.70 -12.02 -3.41
C LYS A 121 -7.17 -12.39 -3.24
N THR A 122 -7.52 -12.91 -2.07
CA THR A 122 -8.89 -13.30 -1.71
C THR A 122 -9.69 -12.07 -1.31
N PRO A 123 -10.90 -11.87 -1.87
CA PRO A 123 -11.77 -10.79 -1.43
C PRO A 123 -12.23 -11.01 0.01
N ILE A 124 -12.43 -9.91 0.74
CA ILE A 124 -13.05 -9.90 2.06
C ILE A 124 -14.48 -9.39 1.89
N PRO A 125 -15.50 -10.06 2.47
CA PRO A 125 -16.88 -9.59 2.37
C PRO A 125 -17.07 -8.18 2.92
N VAL A 126 -17.85 -7.37 2.21
CA VAL A 126 -18.29 -6.04 2.63
C VAL A 126 -19.81 -5.96 2.57
N ASP A 127 -20.40 -4.99 3.27
CA ASP A 127 -21.83 -4.68 3.17
C ASP A 127 -22.14 -3.85 1.91
N ALA A 128 -23.37 -3.33 1.81
CA ALA A 128 -23.84 -2.60 0.64
C ALA A 128 -23.13 -1.24 0.47
N GLU A 129 -22.63 -0.67 1.56
CA GLU A 129 -21.90 0.59 1.62
C GLU A 129 -20.39 0.41 1.36
N GLY A 130 -19.93 -0.85 1.30
CA GLY A 130 -18.52 -1.19 1.10
C GLY A 130 -17.74 -1.31 2.42
N ASP A 131 -18.41 -1.26 3.57
CA ASP A 131 -17.78 -1.43 4.86
C ASP A 131 -17.52 -2.92 5.17
N PRO A 132 -16.40 -3.27 5.83
CA PRO A 132 -16.16 -4.65 6.23
C PRO A 132 -17.27 -5.16 7.15
N THR A 133 -17.85 -6.32 6.80
CA THR A 133 -18.86 -6.99 7.65
C THR A 133 -18.30 -7.33 9.03
N THR A 134 -19.18 -7.61 10.00
CA THR A 134 -18.76 -8.07 11.34
C THR A 134 -17.82 -9.27 11.28
N GLU A 135 -18.11 -10.23 10.41
CA GLU A 135 -17.26 -11.42 10.24
C GLU A 135 -15.91 -11.07 9.62
N SER A 136 -15.89 -10.17 8.63
CA SER A 136 -14.66 -9.65 8.03
C SER A 136 -13.77 -8.94 9.05
N ARG A 137 -14.35 -8.12 9.94
CA ARG A 137 -13.61 -7.42 11.01
C ARG A 137 -12.99 -8.43 11.98
N ARG A 138 -13.73 -9.47 12.35
CA ARG A 138 -13.23 -10.56 13.20
C ARG A 138 -12.10 -11.32 12.51
N LEU A 139 -12.24 -11.67 11.22
CA LEU A 139 -11.19 -12.30 10.41
C LEU A 139 -9.89 -11.50 10.39
N VAL A 140 -10.00 -10.16 10.24
CA VAL A 140 -8.86 -9.24 10.25
C VAL A 140 -8.23 -9.17 11.65
N ALA A 141 -9.03 -9.04 12.71
CA ALA A 141 -8.54 -9.02 14.08
C ALA A 141 -7.78 -10.31 14.43
N ASP A 142 -8.38 -11.47 14.16
CA ASP A 142 -7.75 -12.78 14.38
C ASP A 142 -6.45 -12.94 13.55
N PHE A 143 -6.34 -12.27 12.41
CA PHE A 143 -5.11 -12.23 11.60
C PHE A 143 -4.04 -11.34 12.21
N ILE A 144 -4.42 -10.15 12.68
CA ILE A 144 -3.50 -9.23 13.34
C ILE A 144 -2.94 -9.90 14.60
N ASP A 145 -3.79 -10.47 15.44
CA ASP A 145 -3.38 -11.13 16.67
C ASP A 145 -2.39 -12.25 16.37
N ARG A 146 -2.75 -13.25 15.55
CA ARG A 146 -1.83 -14.36 15.29
C ARG A 146 -0.51 -13.96 14.63
N THR A 147 -0.49 -12.86 13.87
CA THR A 147 0.68 -12.45 13.08
C THR A 147 1.64 -11.56 13.86
N PHE A 148 1.12 -10.68 14.72
CA PHE A 148 1.91 -9.65 15.39
C PHE A 148 2.00 -9.81 16.91
N TRP A 149 1.19 -10.69 17.52
CA TRP A 149 1.19 -10.93 18.97
C TRP A 149 2.53 -11.43 19.52
N MET A 150 3.35 -12.13 18.71
CA MET A 150 4.69 -12.58 19.12
C MET A 150 5.75 -11.46 19.13
N HIS A 151 5.42 -10.22 18.77
CA HIS A 151 6.36 -9.09 18.71
C HIS A 151 6.01 -7.95 19.67
N MET A 152 5.04 -8.16 20.57
CA MET A 152 4.58 -7.19 21.56
C MET A 152 4.82 -7.59 23.03
N SER A 153 5.69 -8.59 23.28
CA SER A 153 6.18 -8.96 24.62
C SER A 153 7.65 -8.61 24.80
#